data_AF-A0A2T0VC71-F1
#
_entry.id   AF-A0A2T0VC71-F1
#
_cell.length_a   1.000
_cell.length_b   1.000
_cell.length_c   1.000
_cell.angle_alpha   90.00
_cell.angle_beta   90.00
_cell.angle_gamma   90.00
#
_symmetry.space_group_name_H-M   'P 1'
#
loop_
_entity.id
_entity.type
_entity.pdbx_description
1 polymer ?
#
loop_
_entity_poly.entity_id
_entity_poly.type
_entity_poly.pdbx_seq_one_letter_code
_entity_poly.pdbx_strand_id
1 'polypeptide(L)'
;MADDSKTIPLLLTAGPVGSGSLNLRFPREYTAEIKALLDDNGIEHSSAAEFSEGVELAIEAVRIGTGAAGIVGGLGFMYRTFVHRHDGKRVAISKDGDLDVSGFSQKRTEQIIENQVTAQAERDAEWFRSIGSESPDQ
;
A
#
# COMPACT_ATOMS: atom_id res chain seq x y z
N MET A 1 28.23 0.70 10.23
CA MET A 1 27.43 1.29 9.14
C MET A 1 26.61 0.14 8.58
N ALA A 2 25.31 0.12 8.89
CA ALA A 2 24.43 -0.93 8.38
C ALA A 2 24.32 -0.72 6.86
N ASP A 3 24.54 -1.80 6.11
CA ASP A 3 24.47 -1.79 4.66
C ASP A 3 23.00 -1.57 4.25
N ASP A 4 22.66 -0.31 3.92
CA ASP A 4 21.34 0.09 3.38
C ASP A 4 21.03 -0.59 2.02
N SER A 5 21.99 -1.32 1.44
CA SER A 5 21.85 -2.00 0.14
C SER A 5 20.99 -3.28 0.16
N LYS A 6 20.34 -3.64 1.28
CA LYS A 6 19.56 -4.90 1.41
C LYS A 6 18.09 -4.73 1.81
N THR A 7 17.55 -3.52 1.77
CA THR A 7 16.13 -3.27 2.08
C THR A 7 15.33 -3.02 0.81
N ILE A 8 14.31 -3.85 0.57
CA ILE A 8 13.31 -3.65 -0.48
C ILE A 8 12.18 -2.80 0.08
N PRO A 9 11.94 -1.58 -0.40
CA PRO A 9 10.74 -0.84 -0.03
C PRO A 9 9.50 -1.50 -0.66
N LEU A 10 8.50 -1.82 0.14
CA LEU A 10 7.17 -2.25 -0.30
C LEU A 10 6.15 -1.48 0.54
N LEU A 11 6.08 -0.18 0.31
CA LEU A 11 5.46 0.79 1.20
C LEU A 11 3.97 0.91 0.90
N LEU A 12 3.14 0.75 1.93
CA LEU A 12 1.72 1.06 1.84
C LEU A 12 1.45 2.45 2.42
N THR A 13 0.83 3.30 1.62
CA THR A 13 0.54 4.69 1.97
C THR A 13 -0.86 5.07 1.56
N ALA A 14 -1.41 6.11 2.18
CA ALA A 14 -2.69 6.67 1.76
C ALA A 14 -2.62 7.15 0.29
N GLY A 15 -3.69 6.87 -0.45
CA GLY A 15 -3.88 7.32 -1.82
C GLY A 15 -4.44 8.74 -1.92
N PRO A 16 -4.79 9.17 -3.15
CA PRO A 16 -5.50 10.43 -3.37
C PRO A 16 -6.81 10.49 -2.58
N VAL A 17 -7.20 11.67 -2.12
CA VAL A 17 -8.49 11.84 -1.41
C VAL A 17 -9.66 11.59 -2.36
N GLY A 18 -10.69 10.91 -1.87
CA GLY A 18 -11.89 10.56 -2.62
C GLY A 18 -11.71 9.40 -3.62
N SER A 19 -10.52 8.78 -3.70
CA SER A 19 -10.27 7.69 -4.66
C SER A 19 -10.69 6.31 -4.14
N GLY A 20 -10.87 6.14 -2.83
CA GLY A 20 -11.11 4.83 -2.24
C GLY A 20 -9.96 3.84 -2.48
N SER A 21 -8.72 4.34 -2.59
CA SER A 21 -7.55 3.52 -2.90
C SER A 21 -6.37 3.84 -2.00
N LEU A 22 -5.52 2.84 -1.76
CA LEU A 22 -4.20 3.00 -1.16
C LEU A 22 -3.13 3.03 -2.25
N ASN A 23 -1.98 3.64 -1.96
CA ASN A 23 -0.82 3.62 -2.82
C ASN A 23 0.19 2.60 -2.29
N LEU A 24 0.44 1.56 -3.09
CA LEU A 24 1.51 0.58 -2.88
C LEU A 24 2.74 1.00 -3.70
N ARG A 25 3.85 1.31 -3.03
CA ARG A 25 5.09 1.77 -3.65
C ARG A 25 6.21 0.74 -3.53
N PHE A 26 6.90 0.45 -4.62
CA PHE A 26 7.96 -0.57 -4.66
C PHE A 26 8.96 -0.34 -5.80
N PRO A 27 10.19 -0.91 -5.74
CA PRO A 27 11.17 -0.78 -6.81
C PRO A 27 10.68 -1.38 -8.12
N ARG A 28 10.98 -0.72 -9.24
CA ARG A 28 10.44 -1.09 -10.57
C ARG A 28 10.78 -2.51 -10.98
N GLU A 29 11.89 -3.08 -10.53
CA GLU A 29 12.27 -4.46 -10.81
C GLU A 29 11.27 -5.50 -10.28
N TYR A 30 10.46 -5.16 -9.26
CA TYR A 30 9.44 -6.05 -8.69
C TYR A 30 8.05 -5.86 -9.32
N THR A 31 7.90 -4.99 -10.32
CA THR A 31 6.58 -4.66 -10.90
C THR A 31 5.80 -5.89 -11.38
N ALA A 32 6.44 -6.78 -12.16
CA ALA A 32 5.77 -7.97 -12.66
C ALA A 32 5.34 -8.92 -11.53
N GLU A 33 6.18 -9.07 -10.51
CA GLU A 33 5.90 -9.92 -9.36
C GLU A 33 4.77 -9.35 -8.48
N ILE A 34 4.83 -8.06 -8.14
CA ILE A 34 3.82 -7.42 -7.30
C ILE A 34 2.46 -7.43 -7.98
N LYS A 35 2.39 -7.12 -9.28
CA LYS A 35 1.13 -7.18 -10.04
C LYS A 35 0.55 -8.59 -10.04
N ALA A 36 1.37 -9.61 -10.32
CA ALA A 36 0.93 -10.99 -10.27
C ALA A 36 0.41 -11.38 -8.87
N LEU A 37 1.07 -10.93 -7.79
CA LEU A 37 0.59 -11.18 -6.43
C LEU A 37 -0.72 -10.45 -6.12
N LEU A 38 -0.93 -9.24 -6.62
CA LEU A 38 -2.20 -8.52 -6.47
C LEU A 38 -3.33 -9.25 -7.21
N ASP A 39 -3.07 -9.64 -8.46
CA ASP A 39 -4.00 -10.42 -9.30
C ASP A 39 -4.36 -11.78 -8.66
N ASP A 40 -3.36 -12.52 -8.19
CA ASP A 40 -3.53 -13.83 -7.52
C ASP A 40 -4.40 -13.73 -6.26
N ASN A 41 -4.42 -12.57 -5.60
CA ASN A 41 -5.22 -12.29 -4.42
C ASN A 41 -6.55 -11.61 -4.73
N GLY A 42 -6.90 -11.43 -6.02
CA GLY A 42 -8.14 -10.79 -6.46
C GLY A 42 -8.23 -9.32 -6.05
N ILE A 43 -7.10 -8.65 -5.88
CA ILE A 43 -7.03 -7.26 -5.45
C ILE A 43 -7.11 -6.37 -6.69
N GLU A 44 -8.14 -5.53 -6.78
CA GLU A 44 -8.23 -4.56 -7.88
C GLU A 44 -7.14 -3.50 -7.72
N HIS A 45 -6.32 -3.32 -8.76
CA HIS A 45 -5.24 -2.34 -8.77
C HIS A 45 -5.06 -1.68 -10.14
N SER A 46 -4.41 -0.52 -10.14
CA SER A 46 -4.03 0.18 -11.37
C SER A 46 -2.71 0.91 -11.19
N SER A 47 -1.88 0.94 -12.24
CA SER A 47 -0.63 1.69 -12.20
C SER A 47 -0.92 3.18 -12.10
N ALA A 48 -0.37 3.82 -11.07
CA ALA A 48 -0.46 5.26 -10.88
C ALA A 48 0.82 5.94 -11.39
N ALA A 49 0.66 7.08 -12.06
CA ALA A 49 1.76 7.96 -12.41
C ALA A 49 1.88 9.06 -11.35
N GLU A 50 3.01 9.12 -10.64
CA GLU A 50 3.32 10.23 -9.74
C GLU A 50 4.38 11.12 -10.41
N PHE A 51 4.02 12.40 -10.63
CA PHE A 51 4.88 13.37 -11.31
C PHE A 51 5.75 14.18 -10.34
N SER A 52 5.60 13.99 -9.02
CA SER A 52 6.11 14.92 -8.00
C SER A 52 7.15 14.35 -7.02
N GLU A 53 7.36 13.04 -6.91
CA GLU A 53 8.41 12.47 -6.05
C GLU A 53 9.13 11.31 -6.77
N GLY A 54 10.40 11.50 -7.14
CA GLY A 54 11.41 10.45 -7.39
C GLY A 54 11.03 9.28 -8.31
N VAL A 55 11.70 9.17 -9.46
CA VAL A 55 11.47 8.18 -10.53
C VAL A 55 11.74 6.71 -10.13
N GLU A 56 12.22 6.44 -8.92
CA GLU A 56 12.79 5.16 -8.52
C GLU A 56 11.75 4.10 -8.11
N LEU A 57 10.61 4.52 -7.55
CA LEU A 57 9.55 3.60 -7.13
C LEU A 57 8.38 3.60 -8.13
N ALA A 58 7.91 2.41 -8.48
CA ALA A 58 6.62 2.22 -9.11
C ALA A 58 5.50 2.36 -8.08
N ILE A 59 4.31 2.72 -8.54
CA ILE A 59 3.12 2.90 -7.70
C ILE A 59 1.96 2.16 -8.32
N GLU A 60 1.34 1.31 -7.52
CA GLU A 60 0.05 0.70 -7.81
C GLU A 60 -0.98 1.27 -6.84
N ALA A 61 -2.02 1.90 -7.40
CA ALA A 61 -3.21 2.27 -6.66
C ALA A 61 -4.04 1.01 -6.44
N VAL A 62 -4.16 0.60 -5.19
CA VAL A 62 -4.87 -0.60 -4.73
C VAL A 62 -6.25 -0.19 -4.22
N ARG A 63 -7.31 -0.72 -4.82
CA ARG A 63 -8.67 -0.32 -4.47
C ARG A 63 -9.12 -0.95 -3.16
N ILE A 64 -9.58 -0.10 -2.25
CA ILE A 64 -10.34 -0.53 -1.07
C ILE A 64 -11.78 -0.73 -1.58
N GLY A 65 -12.09 -1.93 -2.08
CA GLY A 65 -13.45 -2.27 -2.48
C GLY A 65 -14.46 -2.19 -1.33
N THR A 66 -15.67 -2.72 -1.52
CA THR A 66 -16.74 -2.69 -0.47
C THR A 66 -16.48 -3.61 0.73
N GLY A 67 -15.30 -4.22 0.85
CA GLY A 67 -14.96 -5.16 1.92
C GLY A 67 -13.56 -4.94 2.48
N ALA A 68 -13.44 -4.13 3.53
CA ALA A 68 -12.18 -3.85 4.23
C ALA A 68 -11.45 -5.12 4.72
N ALA A 69 -12.21 -6.14 5.16
CA ALA A 69 -11.62 -7.41 5.58
C ALA A 69 -10.94 -8.18 4.43
N GLY A 70 -11.49 -8.09 3.22
CA GLY A 70 -10.92 -8.75 2.03
C GLY A 70 -9.59 -8.14 1.63
N ILE A 71 -9.50 -6.80 1.66
CA ILE A 71 -8.25 -6.12 1.30
C ILE A 71 -7.16 -6.30 2.34
N VAL A 72 -7.50 -6.30 3.65
CA VAL A 72 -6.54 -6.56 4.74
C VAL A 72 -5.95 -7.96 4.61
N GLY A 73 -6.79 -8.98 4.43
CA GLY A 73 -6.33 -10.36 4.27
C GLY A 73 -5.52 -10.57 2.98
N GLY A 74 -6.01 -10.04 1.85
CA GLY A 74 -5.34 -10.17 0.56
C GLY A 74 -3.96 -9.52 0.54
N LEU A 75 -3.85 -8.26 1.00
CA LEU A 75 -2.56 -7.59 1.11
C LEU A 75 -1.66 -8.30 2.13
N GLY A 76 -2.19 -8.74 3.27
CA GLY A 76 -1.44 -9.53 4.25
C GLY A 76 -0.79 -10.77 3.64
N PHE A 77 -1.54 -11.51 2.81
CA PHE A 77 -1.02 -12.68 2.09
C PHE A 77 -0.01 -12.32 1.00
N MET A 78 -0.26 -11.24 0.24
CA MET A 78 0.68 -10.70 -0.75
C MET A 78 2.03 -10.36 -0.10
N TYR A 79 2.02 -9.61 1.01
CA TYR A 79 3.22 -9.26 1.77
C TYR A 79 3.95 -10.50 2.28
N ARG A 80 3.23 -11.46 2.87
CA ARG A 80 3.80 -12.72 3.35
C ARG A 80 4.51 -13.49 2.23
N THR A 81 3.85 -13.59 1.08
CA THR A 81 4.38 -14.33 -0.08
C THR A 81 5.62 -13.65 -0.64
N PHE A 82 5.58 -12.33 -0.80
CA PHE A 82 6.72 -11.55 -1.28
C PHE A 82 7.92 -11.69 -0.34
N VAL A 83 7.70 -11.50 0.97
CA VAL A 83 8.74 -11.67 1.99
C VAL A 83 9.35 -13.06 1.94
N HIS A 84 8.53 -14.11 1.81
CA HIS A 84 9.03 -15.48 1.75
C HIS A 84 9.88 -15.77 0.51
N ARG A 85 9.54 -15.18 -0.65
CA ARG A 85 10.32 -15.31 -1.89
C ARG A 85 11.64 -14.55 -1.86
N HIS A 86 11.70 -13.49 -1.06
CA HIS A 86 12.88 -12.65 -0.86
C HIS A 86 13.55 -12.90 0.49
N ASP A 87 13.51 -14.15 0.97
CA ASP A 87 14.13 -14.55 2.23
C ASP A 87 15.62 -14.14 2.28
N GLY A 88 16.04 -13.63 3.44
CA GLY A 88 17.37 -13.04 3.63
C GLY A 88 17.51 -11.57 3.20
N LYS A 89 16.46 -10.93 2.67
CA LYS A 89 16.38 -9.47 2.47
C LYS A 89 15.45 -8.81 3.49
N ARG A 90 15.63 -7.51 3.72
CA ARG A 90 14.69 -6.70 4.51
C ARG A 90 13.60 -6.15 3.59
N VAL A 91 12.35 -6.07 4.07
CA VAL A 91 11.23 -5.48 3.32
C VAL A 91 10.56 -4.42 4.18
N ALA A 92 10.66 -3.15 3.79
CA ALA A 92 10.05 -2.04 4.53
C ALA A 92 8.58 -1.85 4.10
N ILE A 93 7.64 -1.85 5.05
CA ILE A 93 6.20 -1.80 4.78
C ILE A 93 5.61 -0.38 4.97
N SER A 94 6.28 0.49 5.73
CA SER A 94 5.84 1.87 5.99
C SER A 94 7.01 2.84 6.03
N LYS A 95 6.79 4.12 5.66
CA LYS A 95 7.81 5.19 5.75
C LYS A 95 8.22 5.50 7.20
N ASP A 96 7.31 5.31 8.18
CA ASP A 96 7.51 5.70 9.59
C ASP A 96 7.95 4.56 10.52
N GLY A 97 8.33 3.40 9.99
CA GLY A 97 8.76 2.30 10.83
C GLY A 97 9.26 1.11 10.03
N ASP A 98 10.54 0.82 10.18
CA ASP A 98 11.17 -0.39 9.68
C ASP A 98 10.43 -1.62 10.23
N LEU A 99 9.87 -2.41 9.33
CA LEU A 99 9.63 -3.82 9.56
C LEU A 99 10.84 -4.57 9.00
N ASP A 100 11.87 -4.72 9.84
CA ASP A 100 12.96 -5.63 9.52
C ASP A 100 12.38 -7.06 9.43
N VAL A 101 12.49 -7.67 8.25
CA VAL A 101 11.92 -8.98 7.90
C VAL A 101 12.55 -10.14 8.66
N SER A 102 13.62 -9.90 9.43
CA SER A 102 14.08 -10.88 10.42
C SER A 102 13.01 -11.24 11.48
N GLY A 103 11.83 -10.59 11.48
CA GLY A 103 10.65 -10.98 12.27
C GLY A 103 9.28 -10.70 11.62
N PHE A 104 9.07 -11.03 10.34
CA PHE A 104 7.76 -10.84 9.68
C PHE A 104 6.61 -11.42 10.53
N SER A 105 5.66 -10.56 10.87
CA SER A 105 4.45 -10.93 11.60
C SER A 105 3.24 -10.56 10.75
N GLN A 106 2.58 -11.58 10.21
CA GLN A 106 1.37 -11.41 9.41
C GLN A 106 0.34 -10.54 10.15
N LYS A 107 0.13 -10.79 11.45
CA LYS A 107 -0.79 -10.01 12.28
C LYS A 107 -0.41 -8.54 12.36
N ARG A 108 0.89 -8.22 12.49
CA ARG A 108 1.36 -6.83 12.54
C ARG A 108 1.20 -6.15 11.19
N THR A 109 1.47 -6.87 10.10
CA THR A 109 1.25 -6.37 8.74
C THR A 109 -0.23 -6.08 8.49
N GLU A 110 -1.12 -7.00 8.85
CA GLU A 110 -2.58 -6.82 8.76
C GLU A 110 -3.05 -5.61 9.57
N GLN A 111 -2.55 -5.41 10.80
CA GLN A 111 -2.85 -4.22 11.60
C GLN A 111 -2.41 -2.91 10.94
N ILE A 112 -1.23 -2.89 10.29
CA ILE A 112 -0.78 -1.71 9.55
C ILE A 112 -1.69 -1.44 8.37
N ILE A 113 -2.07 -2.48 7.62
CA ILE A 113 -2.99 -2.36 6.49
C ILE A 113 -4.35 -1.83 6.96
N GLU A 114 -4.89 -2.38 8.05
CA GLU A 114 -6.16 -1.95 8.65
C GLU A 114 -6.14 -0.48 9.05
N ASN A 115 -5.04 -0.02 9.66
CA ASN A 115 -4.85 1.39 10.02
C ASN A 115 -4.83 2.29 8.78
N GLN A 116 -4.15 1.88 7.70
CA GLN A 116 -4.11 2.64 6.45
C GLN A 116 -5.47 2.68 5.75
N VAL A 117 -6.19 1.56 5.72
CA VAL A 117 -7.57 1.49 5.19
C VAL A 117 -8.49 2.43 5.95
N THR A 118 -8.42 2.41 7.29
CA THR A 118 -9.22 3.29 8.15
C THR A 118 -8.87 4.76 7.91
N ALA A 119 -7.59 5.12 7.90
CA ALA A 119 -7.15 6.48 7.65
C ALA A 119 -7.56 6.99 6.27
N GLN A 120 -7.50 6.15 5.23
CA GLN A 120 -7.97 6.52 3.89
C GLN A 120 -9.49 6.77 3.90
N ALA A 121 -10.27 5.90 4.53
CA ALA A 121 -11.72 6.06 4.62
C ALA A 121 -12.12 7.35 5.36
N GLU A 122 -11.39 7.71 6.43
CA GLU A 122 -11.60 8.98 7.16
C GLU A 122 -11.30 10.19 6.28
N ARG A 123 -10.17 10.18 5.57
CA ARG A 123 -9.77 11.26 4.64
C ARG A 123 -10.77 11.41 3.49
N ASP A 124 -11.24 10.31 2.93
CA ASP A 124 -12.24 10.31 1.86
C ASP A 124 -13.57 10.88 2.39
N ALA A 125 -14.01 10.46 3.57
CA ALA A 125 -15.22 10.97 4.20
C ALA A 125 -15.13 12.46 4.56
N GLU A 126 -13.96 12.95 4.95
CA GLU A 126 -13.71 14.38 5.19
C GLU A 126 -13.76 15.17 3.88
N TRP A 127 -13.11 14.67 2.83
CA TRP A 127 -13.14 15.27 1.49
C TRP A 127 -14.58 15.35 0.94
N PHE A 128 -15.37 14.28 1.04
CA PHE A 128 -16.77 14.31 0.62
C PHE A 128 -17.62 15.29 1.43
N ARG A 129 -17.32 15.47 2.73
CA ARG A 129 -17.99 16.48 3.57
C ARG A 129 -17.61 17.89 3.14
N SER A 130 -16.34 18.17 2.86
CA SER A 130 -15.89 19.50 2.44
C SER A 130 -16.46 19.89 1.07
N ILE A 131 -16.35 19.01 0.07
CA ILE A 131 -16.88 19.31 -1.28
C ILE A 131 -18.41 19.27 -1.32
N GLY A 132 -19.05 18.46 -0.48
CA GLY A 132 -20.51 18.44 -0.31
C GLY A 132 -21.05 19.69 0.40
N SER A 133 -20.23 20.34 1.23
CA SER A 133 -20.53 21.64 1.84
C SER A 133 -20.20 22.83 0.94
N GLU A 134 -19.43 22.62 -0.13
CA GLU A 134 -19.12 23.59 -1.19
C GLU A 134 -20.06 23.46 -2.40
N SER A 135 -21.36 23.23 -2.18
CA SER A 135 -22.35 23.64 -3.18
C SER A 135 -22.71 25.11 -2.91
N PRO A 136 -22.06 26.09 -3.56
CA PRO A 136 -22.57 27.45 -3.53
C PRO A 136 -23.91 27.45 -4.27
N ASP A 137 -24.89 28.13 -3.69
CA ASP A 137 -26.04 28.61 -4.44
C ASP A 137 -25.58 29.20 -5.79
N GLN A 138 -25.97 28.54 -6.88
CA GLN A 138 -25.97 29.04 -8.25
C GLN A 138 -27.33 28.75 -8.85
#